data_AF-A0A348WEX3-F1
#
_entry.id   AF-A0A348WEX3-F1
#
_cell.length_a   1.000
_cell.length_b   1.000
_cell.length_c   1.000
_cell.angle_alpha   90.00
_cell.angle_beta   90.00
_cell.angle_gamma   90.00
#
_symmetry.space_group_name_H-M   'P 1'
#
loop_
_entity.id
_entity.type
_entity.pdbx_description
1 polymer ?
#
loop_
_entity_poly.entity_id
_entity_poly.type
_entity_poly.pdbx_seq_one_letter_code
_entity_poly.pdbx_strand_id
1 'polypeptide(L)'
;HVIVMGHSSCGGVKGCHDMCSGAAPELEKKSSFVGRWMDILRPGYERVKDIKDPIERTAALEKEAVVVSLENLMKFPFVASEVKEGRLSLHGLWHDIGEGTLEHYLPEKGTFEKV
;
A
#
# COMPACT_ATOMS: atom_id res chain seq x y z
N HIS A 1 -0.27 -14.70 -13.39
CA HIS A 1 -0.68 -13.37 -12.90
C HIS A 1 -0.62 -13.39 -11.38
N VAL A 2 -0.13 -12.30 -10.78
CA VAL A 2 -0.23 -12.03 -9.34
C VAL A 2 -0.90 -10.67 -9.18
N ILE A 3 -1.84 -10.57 -8.25
CA ILE A 3 -2.59 -9.35 -7.98
C ILE A 3 -2.37 -8.97 -6.52
N VAL A 4 -1.92 -7.74 -6.28
CA VAL A 4 -1.93 -7.11 -4.97
C VAL A 4 -3.22 -6.29 -4.88
N MET A 5 -4.08 -6.64 -3.94
CA MET A 5 -5.37 -5.99 -3.75
C MET A 5 -5.40 -5.24 -2.42
N GLY A 6 -5.35 -3.91 -2.48
CA GLY A 6 -5.69 -3.03 -1.37
C GLY A 6 -7.20 -2.81 -1.30
N HIS A 7 -7.66 -2.19 -0.22
CA HIS A 7 -9.08 -1.89 -0.05
C HIS A 7 -9.32 -0.66 0.82
N SER A 8 -10.51 -0.07 0.70
CA SER A 8 -10.94 1.05 1.55
C SER A 8 -11.13 0.64 3.01
N SER A 9 -10.98 1.60 3.91
CA SER A 9 -11.11 1.43 5.37
C SER A 9 -10.20 0.35 5.94
N CYS A 10 -8.98 0.23 5.43
CA CYS A 10 -8.04 -0.80 5.87
C CYS A 10 -7.49 -0.51 7.28
N GLY A 11 -7.85 -1.35 8.24
CA GLY A 11 -7.39 -1.22 9.63
C GLY A 11 -5.87 -1.29 9.79
N GLY A 12 -5.17 -2.05 8.94
CA GLY A 12 -3.71 -2.09 8.91
C GLY A 12 -3.12 -0.74 8.47
N VAL A 13 -3.61 -0.19 7.37
CA VAL A 13 -3.17 1.12 6.86
C VAL A 13 -3.45 2.22 7.88
N LYS A 14 -4.64 2.21 8.51
CA LYS A 14 -4.95 3.12 9.62
C LYS A 14 -3.96 2.96 10.77
N GLY A 15 -3.63 1.73 11.16
CA GLY A 15 -2.62 1.46 12.18
C GLY A 15 -1.23 2.01 11.82
N CYS A 16 -0.81 1.87 10.56
CA CYS A 16 0.43 2.49 10.07
C CYS A 16 0.37 4.02 10.13
N HIS A 17 -0.73 4.63 9.67
CA HIS A 17 -0.93 6.07 9.73
C HIS A 17 -0.86 6.60 11.16
N ASP A 18 -1.59 5.97 12.09
CA ASP A 18 -1.65 6.39 13.49
C ASP A 18 -0.31 6.20 14.19
N MET A 19 0.40 5.10 13.90
CA MET A 19 1.77 4.89 14.37
C MET A 19 2.71 5.99 13.88
N CYS A 20 2.74 6.24 12.56
CA CYS A 20 3.70 7.16 11.97
C CYS A 20 3.40 8.64 12.26
N SER A 21 2.12 8.99 12.47
CA SER A 21 1.71 10.34 12.89
C SER A 21 1.86 10.59 14.40
N GLY A 22 2.24 9.57 15.18
CA GLY A 22 2.38 9.65 16.63
C GLY A 22 1.06 9.57 17.40
N ALA A 23 -0.05 9.27 16.75
CA ALA A 23 -1.36 9.08 17.38
C ALA A 23 -1.50 7.73 18.11
N ALA A 24 -0.67 6.74 17.76
CA ALA A 24 -0.60 5.42 18.40
C ALA A 24 0.85 5.05 18.77
N PRO A 25 1.49 5.77 19.70
CA PRO A 25 2.92 5.60 20.03
C PRO A 25 3.25 4.22 20.62
N GLU A 26 2.27 3.49 21.16
CA GLU A 26 2.44 2.12 21.61
C GLU A 26 2.77 1.15 20.47
N LEU A 27 2.40 1.46 19.22
CA LEU A 27 2.78 0.68 18.04
C LEU A 27 4.27 0.83 17.70
N GLU A 28 4.93 1.92 18.12
CA GLU A 28 6.38 2.09 17.91
C GLU A 28 7.24 1.21 18.84
N LYS A 29 6.65 0.61 19.87
CA LYS A 29 7.37 -0.28 20.79
C LYS A 29 7.92 -1.48 20.01
N LYS A 30 9.19 -1.83 20.24
CA LYS A 30 9.84 -3.00 19.62
C LYS A 30 9.11 -4.33 19.87
N SER A 31 8.34 -4.41 20.96
CA SER A 31 7.52 -5.57 21.31
C SER A 31 6.17 -5.61 20.58
N SER A 32 5.79 -4.55 19.84
CA SER A 32 4.56 -4.51 19.07
C SER A 32 4.72 -5.28 17.76
N PHE A 33 4.12 -6.47 17.69
CA PHE A 33 4.10 -7.26 16.45
C PHE A 33 3.42 -6.51 15.30
N VAL A 34 2.29 -5.85 15.58
CA VAL A 34 1.55 -5.05 14.58
C VAL A 34 2.41 -3.89 14.10
N GLY A 35 3.07 -3.18 15.02
CA GLY A 35 3.95 -2.07 14.65
C GLY A 35 5.13 -2.50 13.77
N ARG A 36 5.79 -3.61 14.13
CA ARG A 36 6.88 -4.17 13.31
C ARG A 36 6.40 -4.65 11.94
N TRP A 37 5.20 -5.20 11.87
CA TRP A 37 4.58 -5.55 10.59
C TRP A 37 4.32 -4.30 9.73
N MET A 38 3.83 -3.22 10.34
CA MET A 38 3.53 -1.96 9.65
C MET A 38 4.78 -1.19 9.18
N ASP A 39 5.98 -1.53 9.66
CA ASP A 39 7.23 -0.93 9.16
C ASP A 39 7.40 -1.10 7.64
N ILE A 40 6.82 -2.16 7.05
CA ILE A 40 6.81 -2.41 5.60
C ILE A 40 6.18 -1.24 4.82
N LEU A 41 5.17 -0.57 5.41
CA LEU A 41 4.39 0.48 4.76
C LEU A 41 4.92 1.90 5.01
N ARG A 42 5.95 2.07 5.86
CA ARG A 42 6.54 3.40 6.13
C ARG A 42 6.96 4.18 4.88
N PRO A 43 7.57 3.56 3.84
CA PRO A 43 7.89 4.29 2.61
C PRO A 43 6.66 4.90 1.94
N GLY A 44 5.50 4.22 2.03
CA GLY A 44 4.22 4.74 1.54
C GLY A 44 3.74 5.92 2.38
N TYR A 45 3.86 5.85 3.71
CA TYR A 45 3.53 6.96 4.60
C TYR A 45 4.36 8.21 4.28
N GLU A 46 5.67 8.05 4.07
CA GLU A 46 6.56 9.16 3.72
C GLU A 46 6.15 9.89 2.43
N ARG A 47 5.54 9.19 1.46
CA ARG A 47 5.05 9.78 0.20
C ARG A 47 3.77 10.60 0.39
N VAL A 48 2.97 10.30 1.40
CA VAL A 48 1.64 10.93 1.62
C VAL A 48 1.57 11.82 2.86
N LYS A 49 2.61 11.86 3.70
CA LYS A 49 2.60 12.56 5.00
C LYS A 49 2.22 14.04 4.92
N ASP A 50 2.56 14.69 3.81
CA ASP A 50 2.33 16.12 3.57
C ASP A 50 0.89 16.45 3.10
N ILE A 51 0.06 15.42 2.83
CA ILE A 51 -1.39 15.61 2.62
C ILE A 51 -2.00 16.09 3.94
N LYS A 52 -2.63 17.27 3.90
CA LYS A 52 -3.13 17.98 5.09
C LYS A 52 -4.34 17.33 5.71
N ASP A 53 -5.28 16.85 4.90
CA ASP A 53 -6.46 16.16 5.39
C ASP A 53 -6.09 14.71 5.80
N PRO A 54 -6.24 14.32 7.07
CA PRO A 54 -5.96 12.95 7.51
C PRO A 54 -6.79 11.88 6.80
N ILE A 55 -8.01 12.21 6.36
CA ILE A 55 -8.90 11.27 5.65
C ILE A 55 -8.32 11.02 4.26
N GLU A 56 -8.04 12.08 3.50
CA GLU A 56 -7.40 11.98 2.18
C GLU A 56 -6.04 11.29 2.27
N ARG A 57 -5.25 11.61 3.30
CA ARG A 57 -3.94 11.00 3.53
C ARG A 57 -4.05 9.50 3.78
N THR A 58 -5.04 9.07 4.57
CA THR A 58 -5.25 7.64 4.85
C THR A 58 -5.69 6.91 3.59
N ALA A 59 -6.63 7.46 2.82
CA ALA A 59 -7.06 6.89 1.55
C ALA A 59 -5.91 6.79 0.54
N ALA A 60 -5.05 7.82 0.46
CA ALA A 60 -3.84 7.78 -0.36
C ALA A 60 -2.86 6.70 0.13
N LEU A 61 -2.70 6.53 1.45
CA LEU A 61 -1.84 5.50 2.03
C LEU A 61 -2.33 4.08 1.70
N GLU A 62 -3.64 3.85 1.59
CA GLU A 62 -4.18 2.55 1.18
C GLU A 62 -3.77 2.18 -0.24
N LYS A 63 -3.72 3.16 -1.14
CA LYS A 63 -3.21 3.00 -2.50
C LYS A 63 -1.69 2.82 -2.52
N GLU A 64 -0.95 3.58 -1.73
CA GLU A 64 0.51 3.37 -1.58
C GLU A 64 0.84 1.98 -1.01
N ALA A 65 -0.01 1.38 -0.18
CA ALA A 65 0.22 0.02 0.31
C ALA A 65 0.27 -1.01 -0.83
N VAL A 66 -0.52 -0.80 -1.88
CA VAL A 66 -0.47 -1.62 -3.10
C VAL A 66 0.83 -1.38 -3.84
N VAL A 67 1.19 -0.12 -4.06
CA VAL A 67 2.41 0.28 -4.80
C VAL A 67 3.67 -0.24 -4.10
N VAL A 68 3.81 -0.02 -2.79
CA VAL A 68 4.93 -0.50 -1.97
C VAL A 68 5.02 -2.03 -2.02
N SER A 69 3.90 -2.74 -2.02
CA SER A 69 3.88 -4.19 -2.13
C SER A 69 4.33 -4.68 -3.51
N LEU A 70 3.93 -4.00 -4.60
CA LEU A 70 4.42 -4.29 -5.96
C LEU A 70 5.93 -4.03 -6.07
N GLU A 71 6.41 -2.92 -5.53
CA GLU A 71 7.84 -2.59 -5.46
C GLU A 71 8.62 -3.65 -4.67
N ASN A 72 8.05 -4.15 -3.56
CA ASN A 72 8.65 -5.23 -2.77
C ASN A 72 8.66 -6.56 -3.53
N LEU A 73 7.60 -6.90 -4.27
CA LEU A 73 7.57 -8.10 -5.12
C LEU A 73 8.68 -8.07 -6.18
N MET A 74 8.94 -6.91 -6.79
CA MET A 74 10.02 -6.75 -7.78
C MET A 74 11.43 -6.85 -7.19
N LYS A 75 11.60 -6.82 -5.86
CA LYS A 75 12.90 -7.06 -5.20
C LYS A 75 13.25 -8.54 -5.09
N PHE A 76 12.30 -9.44 -5.30
CA PHE A 76 12.58 -10.88 -5.33
C PHE A 76 13.15 -11.27 -6.71
N PRO A 77 14.40 -11.79 -6.81
CA PRO A 77 15.02 -12.05 -8.10
C PRO A 77 14.21 -12.98 -9.01
N PHE A 78 13.56 -13.99 -8.42
CA PHE A 78 12.72 -14.95 -9.14
C PHE A 78 11.39 -14.36 -9.61
N VAL A 79 10.90 -13.28 -8.98
CA VAL A 79 9.71 -12.56 -9.48
C VAL A 79 10.13 -11.64 -10.63
N ALA A 80 11.19 -10.86 -10.40
CA ALA A 80 11.70 -9.91 -11.38
C ALA A 80 12.09 -10.57 -12.71
N SER A 81 12.72 -11.76 -12.67
CA SER A 81 13.07 -12.52 -13.88
C SER A 81 11.82 -12.90 -14.68
N GLU A 82 10.84 -13.51 -14.03
CA GLU A 82 9.61 -13.98 -14.67
C GLU A 82 8.78 -12.82 -15.25
N VAL A 83 8.77 -11.66 -14.58
CA VAL A 83 8.12 -10.44 -15.09
C VAL A 83 8.84 -9.91 -16.33
N LYS A 84 10.17 -9.82 -16.29
CA LYS A 84 10.98 -9.35 -17.42
C LYS A 84 10.85 -10.24 -18.66
N GLU A 85 10.69 -11.54 -18.44
CA GLU A 85 10.52 -12.53 -19.51
C GLU A 85 9.06 -12.67 -19.98
N GLY A 86 8.13 -11.88 -19.42
CA GLY A 86 6.72 -11.87 -19.80
C GLY A 86 5.94 -13.12 -19.37
N ARG A 87 6.52 -13.97 -18.51
CA ARG A 87 5.88 -15.20 -17.98
C ARG A 87 5.03 -14.92 -16.74
N LEU A 88 5.30 -13.82 -16.05
CA LEU A 88 4.53 -13.35 -14.91
C LEU A 88 4.09 -11.89 -15.13
N SER A 89 2.83 -11.58 -14.82
CA SER A 89 2.34 -10.21 -14.75
C SER A 89 1.92 -9.87 -13.32
N LEU A 90 2.36 -8.71 -12.83
CA LEU A 90 1.95 -8.14 -11.55
C LEU A 90 0.90 -7.05 -11.79
N HIS A 91 -0.13 -7.04 -10.95
CA HIS A 91 -1.22 -6.06 -11.01
C HIS A 91 -1.48 -5.49 -9.63
N GLY A 92 -1.74 -4.19 -9.56
CA GLY A 92 -2.22 -3.52 -8.35
C GLY A 92 -3.68 -3.17 -8.51
N LEU A 93 -4.51 -3.51 -7.53
CA LEU A 93 -5.91 -3.12 -7.45
C LEU A 93 -6.18 -2.46 -6.11
N TRP A 94 -7.12 -1.53 -6.10
CA TRP A 94 -7.70 -0.98 -4.88
C TRP A 94 -9.23 -1.07 -4.96
N HIS A 95 -9.83 -1.76 -3.99
CA HIS A 95 -11.28 -1.97 -3.93
C HIS A 95 -11.92 -1.05 -2.90
N ASP A 96 -12.83 -0.19 -3.34
CA ASP A 96 -13.70 0.50 -2.39
C ASP A 96 -14.81 -0.45 -1.94
N ILE A 97 -14.71 -0.95 -0.71
CA ILE A 97 -15.71 -1.86 -0.13
C ILE A 97 -17.05 -1.14 0.08
N GLY A 98 -17.02 0.15 0.43
CA GLY A 98 -18.23 0.93 0.73
C GLY A 98 -19.04 1.21 -0.53
N GLU A 99 -18.36 1.69 -1.57
CA GLU A 99 -18.98 2.06 -2.85
C GLU A 99 -19.05 0.89 -3.86
N GLY A 100 -18.42 -0.25 -3.55
CA GLY A 100 -18.35 -1.41 -4.44
C GLY A 100 -17.52 -1.17 -5.71
N THR A 101 -16.66 -0.17 -5.72
CA THR A 101 -15.87 0.20 -6.91
C THR A 101 -14.49 -0.47 -6.91
N LEU A 102 -13.87 -0.53 -8.08
CA LEU A 102 -12.55 -1.11 -8.26
C LEU A 102 -11.70 -0.16 -9.10
N GLU A 103 -10.48 0.08 -8.64
CA GLU A 103 -9.47 0.82 -9.38
C GLU A 103 -8.25 -0.05 -9.63
N HIS A 104 -7.60 0.12 -10.77
CA HIS A 104 -6.33 -0.53 -11.09
C HIS A 104 -5.17 0.48 -11.10
N TYR A 105 -3.99 0.02 -10.70
CA TYR A 105 -2.78 0.83 -10.74
C TYR A 105 -2.19 0.83 -12.15
N LEU A 106 -1.87 2.01 -12.67
CA LEU A 106 -1.17 2.22 -13.93
C LEU A 106 0.27 2.67 -13.67
N PRO A 107 1.27 1.75 -13.73
CA PRO A 107 2.66 2.08 -13.40
C PRO A 107 3.25 3.21 -14.23
N GLU A 108 2.84 3.34 -15.50
CA GLU A 108 3.36 4.38 -16.41
C GLU A 108 2.88 5.79 -16.05
N LYS A 109 1.74 5.90 -15.38
CA LYS A 109 1.17 7.18 -14.94
C LYS A 109 1.39 7.44 -13.45
N GLY A 110 1.69 6.39 -12.67
CA GLY A 110 1.75 6.48 -11.21
C GLY A 110 0.39 6.76 -10.57
N THR A 111 -0.71 6.39 -11.24
CA THR A 111 -2.07 6.70 -10.80
C THR A 111 -2.95 5.46 -10.75
N PHE A 112 -4.04 5.55 -10.00
CA PHE A 112 -5.12 4.57 -10.04
C PHE A 112 -6.25 5.09 -10.94
N GLU A 113 -6.82 4.21 -11.76
CA GLU A 113 -7.96 4.50 -12.62
C GLU A 113 -9.07 3.46 -12.36
N LYS A 114 -10.33 3.87 -12.49
CA LYS A 114 -11.46 2.93 -12.38
C LYS A 114 -11.36 1.87 -13.48
N VAL A 115 -11.63 0.63 -13.10
CA VAL A 115 -11.74 -0.50 -14.04
C VAL A 115 -12.92 -0.32 -14.99
#